data_AF-A0A0C2GJI8-F1
#
_entry.id   AF-A0A0C2GJI8-F1
#
_cell.length_a   1.000
_cell.length_b   1.000
_cell.length_c   1.000
_cell.angle_alpha   90.00
_cell.angle_beta   90.00
_cell.angle_gamma   90.00
#
_symmetry.space_group_name_H-M   'P 1'
#
loop_
_entity.id
_entity.type
_entity.pdbx_description
1 polymer ?
#
loop_
_entity_poly.entity_id
_entity_poly.type
_entity_poly.pdbx_seq_one_letter_code
_entity_poly.pdbx_strand_id
1 'polypeptide(L)'
;MKRQTRGDSKYLWKDGVNYNFDEKATTDVINVGEWDKLCASDIGKVGGPQNMSLGKGCDLFGHAAHEIGHALGLHHTQIRYDRDDYITINWENIELANINYSESNTTNSTMTTKKDNYMGTLGSPMISFIDLSMINEHYDCKRRCVKAGTKCKNGGFPHPRNCSICICPGGYGGRLCDERPDDLGDVLNATDNWKHLYMTHYNLHNDTDYLKRTYWIKPSSEKVKIEVMMTLINRDLDVEGCVLADVEIKTNEDQTVTGHRVRREADV
;
A
#
# COMPACT_ATOMS: atom_id res chain seq x y z
N MET A 1 -12.98 -21.10 -16.83
CA MET A 1 -12.94 -19.75 -17.42
C MET A 1 -11.76 -19.03 -16.77
N LYS A 2 -10.62 -18.86 -17.47
CA LYS A 2 -9.44 -18.19 -16.91
C LYS A 2 -9.66 -16.68 -16.99
N ARG A 3 -10.23 -16.07 -15.94
CA ARG A 3 -10.11 -14.63 -15.75
C ARG A 3 -8.75 -14.38 -15.11
N GLN A 4 -7.73 -14.40 -15.98
CA GLN A 4 -6.44 -13.81 -15.68
C GLN A 4 -6.70 -12.31 -15.62
N THR A 5 -6.53 -11.69 -14.45
CA THR A 5 -6.40 -10.24 -14.36
C THR A 5 -5.41 -9.83 -15.46
N ARG A 6 -5.77 -8.85 -16.28
CA ARG A 6 -4.87 -8.36 -17.34
C ARG A 6 -3.69 -7.67 -16.64
N GLY A 7 -2.63 -8.43 -16.43
CA GLY A 7 -1.50 -8.10 -15.56
C GLY A 7 -1.20 -9.35 -14.75
N ASP A 8 0.01 -9.89 -14.89
CA ASP A 8 0.44 -11.10 -14.20
C ASP A 8 0.15 -11.00 -12.69
N SER A 9 -0.99 -11.57 -12.24
CA SER A 9 -1.32 -11.77 -10.81
C SER A 9 -0.30 -12.64 -10.07
N LYS A 10 0.73 -13.10 -10.78
CA LYS A 10 1.92 -13.75 -10.27
C LYS A 10 2.79 -12.82 -9.41
N TYR A 11 2.57 -11.51 -9.35
CA TYR A 11 3.45 -10.59 -8.59
C TYR A 11 2.84 -9.95 -7.33
N LEU A 12 1.50 -9.98 -7.17
CA LEU A 12 0.74 -9.27 -6.11
C LEU A 12 1.41 -9.27 -4.73
N TRP A 13 1.52 -10.44 -4.13
CA TRP A 13 2.22 -10.64 -2.85
C TRP A 13 3.48 -11.49 -3.01
N LYS A 14 3.70 -12.02 -4.22
CA LYS A 14 4.76 -12.99 -4.49
C LYS A 14 6.15 -12.37 -4.31
N ASP A 15 6.32 -11.08 -4.54
CA ASP A 15 7.65 -10.45 -4.44
C ASP A 15 8.04 -10.13 -2.99
N GLY A 16 7.09 -10.22 -2.06
CA GLY A 16 7.33 -9.95 -0.64
C GLY A 16 7.06 -11.13 0.29
N VAL A 17 6.32 -12.16 -0.12
CA VAL A 17 5.87 -13.24 0.78
C VAL A 17 6.22 -14.61 0.24
N ASN A 18 6.64 -15.53 1.11
CA ASN A 18 6.92 -16.91 0.72
C ASN A 18 5.70 -17.84 0.75
N TYR A 19 4.78 -17.66 -0.21
CA TYR A 19 3.76 -18.66 -0.54
C TYR A 19 3.85 -19.04 -2.02
N ASN A 20 3.20 -20.15 -2.39
CA ASN A 20 3.04 -20.59 -3.76
C ASN A 20 1.59 -21.03 -4.00
N PHE A 21 1.00 -20.60 -5.11
CA PHE A 21 -0.30 -21.14 -5.53
C PHE A 21 -0.07 -22.48 -6.21
N ASP A 22 -0.71 -23.53 -5.69
CA ASP A 22 -0.74 -24.84 -6.34
C ASP A 22 -1.97 -24.95 -7.23
N GLU A 23 -1.78 -24.79 -8.54
CA GLU A 23 -2.87 -24.90 -9.53
C GLU A 23 -3.49 -26.31 -9.59
N LYS A 24 -2.86 -27.32 -8.96
CA LYS A 24 -3.37 -28.70 -8.90
C LYS A 24 -4.11 -29.00 -7.61
N ALA A 25 -4.19 -28.06 -6.67
CA ALA A 25 -4.95 -28.26 -5.45
C ALA A 25 -6.43 -28.51 -5.79
N THR A 26 -7.03 -29.54 -5.18
CA THR A 26 -8.44 -29.91 -5.40
C THR A 26 -9.29 -29.84 -4.15
N THR A 27 -8.67 -29.74 -2.97
CA THR A 27 -9.36 -29.77 -1.68
C THR A 27 -9.57 -28.36 -1.16
N ASP A 28 -8.48 -27.65 -0.88
CA ASP A 28 -8.51 -26.28 -0.39
C ASP A 28 -8.15 -25.34 -1.54
N VAL A 29 -9.15 -24.66 -2.10
CA VAL A 29 -9.00 -23.85 -3.32
C VAL A 29 -9.74 -22.52 -3.17
N ILE A 30 -9.18 -21.47 -3.75
CA ILE A 30 -9.86 -20.18 -3.89
C ILE A 30 -10.45 -20.11 -5.30
N ASN A 31 -11.78 -20.07 -5.39
CA ASN A 31 -12.50 -19.90 -6.63
C ASN A 31 -12.70 -18.42 -6.92
N VAL A 32 -11.87 -17.86 -7.80
CA VAL A 32 -11.98 -16.45 -8.21
C VAL A 32 -13.03 -16.30 -9.30
N GLY A 33 -14.02 -15.44 -9.10
CA GLY A 33 -15.13 -15.21 -10.04
C GLY A 33 -15.98 -13.99 -9.70
N GLU A 34 -17.01 -13.73 -10.49
CA GLU A 34 -18.04 -12.73 -10.18
C GLU A 34 -19.16 -13.39 -9.37
N TRP A 35 -18.91 -13.62 -8.08
CA TRP A 35 -19.87 -14.27 -7.19
C TRP A 35 -20.83 -13.26 -6.52
N ASP A 36 -20.42 -12.00 -6.43
CA ASP A 36 -21.18 -10.86 -5.92
C ASP A 36 -20.95 -9.62 -6.81
N LYS A 37 -21.77 -8.58 -6.64
CA LYS A 37 -21.56 -7.25 -7.21
C LYS A 37 -20.37 -6.52 -6.58
N LEU A 38 -19.95 -6.92 -5.38
CA LEU A 38 -18.84 -6.33 -4.62
C LEU A 38 -17.56 -7.18 -4.72
N CYS A 39 -16.45 -6.58 -4.30
CA CYS A 39 -15.19 -7.27 -4.05
C CYS A 39 -15.25 -7.91 -2.66
N ALA A 40 -14.98 -9.21 -2.57
CA ALA A 40 -15.08 -9.92 -1.29
C ALA A 40 -14.24 -11.21 -1.27
N SER A 41 -13.72 -11.54 -0.08
CA SER A 41 -13.07 -12.81 0.21
C SER A 41 -13.27 -13.16 1.69
N ASP A 42 -13.30 -14.45 1.98
CA ASP A 42 -13.13 -14.95 3.35
C ASP A 42 -11.76 -14.56 3.92
N ILE A 43 -11.70 -14.44 5.24
CA ILE A 43 -10.45 -14.14 5.97
C ILE A 43 -9.76 -15.44 6.35
N GLY A 44 -8.58 -15.67 5.77
CA GLY A 44 -7.80 -16.87 5.97
C GLY A 44 -8.37 -18.12 5.27
N LYS A 45 -7.83 -19.28 5.64
CA LYS A 45 -8.26 -20.58 5.12
C LYS A 45 -9.48 -21.08 5.89
N VAL A 46 -10.64 -21.14 5.24
CA VAL A 46 -11.87 -21.69 5.81
C VAL A 46 -11.86 -23.23 5.78
N GLY A 47 -11.19 -23.81 4.78
CA GLY A 47 -11.17 -25.25 4.52
C GLY A 47 -12.17 -25.63 3.42
N GLY A 48 -11.77 -26.51 2.51
CA GLY A 48 -12.53 -26.78 1.30
C GLY A 48 -12.43 -25.63 0.27
N PRO A 49 -13.28 -25.65 -0.77
CA PRO A 49 -13.38 -24.54 -1.73
C PRO A 49 -13.98 -23.29 -1.07
N GLN A 50 -13.31 -22.15 -1.20
CA GLN A 50 -13.80 -20.83 -0.78
C GLN A 50 -13.88 -19.89 -1.98
N ASN A 51 -14.89 -19.01 -2.02
CA ASN A 51 -15.10 -18.12 -3.16
C ASN A 51 -14.47 -16.75 -2.89
N MET A 52 -13.80 -16.20 -3.90
CA MET A 52 -13.34 -14.81 -3.93
C MET A 52 -14.07 -14.08 -5.06
N SER A 53 -14.86 -13.08 -4.68
CA SER A 53 -15.60 -12.26 -5.63
C SER A 53 -14.73 -11.10 -6.11
N LEU A 54 -14.50 -11.04 -7.41
CA LEU A 54 -14.02 -9.84 -8.12
C LEU A 54 -15.16 -9.38 -9.04
N GLY A 55 -16.14 -8.70 -8.43
CA GLY A 55 -17.29 -8.13 -9.12
C GLY A 55 -16.93 -7.00 -10.10
N LYS A 56 -17.97 -6.39 -10.70
CA LYS A 56 -17.79 -5.27 -11.64
C LYS A 56 -17.13 -4.08 -10.93
N GLY A 57 -15.96 -3.63 -11.40
CA GLY A 57 -15.17 -2.56 -10.78
C GLY A 57 -14.09 -3.05 -9.81
N CYS A 58 -13.98 -4.37 -9.60
CA CYS A 58 -12.92 -5.01 -8.81
C CYS A 58 -11.72 -5.46 -9.65
N ASP A 59 -11.70 -5.10 -10.93
CA ASP A 59 -10.65 -5.50 -11.89
C ASP A 59 -9.37 -4.66 -11.78
N LEU A 60 -9.36 -3.64 -10.91
CA LEU A 60 -8.15 -2.92 -10.51
C LEU A 60 -7.23 -3.83 -9.69
N PHE A 61 -5.93 -3.74 -9.98
CA PHE A 61 -4.89 -4.55 -9.32
C PHE A 61 -4.98 -4.50 -7.78
N GLY A 62 -5.14 -3.30 -7.22
CA GLY A 62 -5.17 -3.12 -5.78
C GLY A 62 -6.42 -3.71 -5.10
N HIS A 63 -7.56 -3.79 -5.79
CA HIS A 63 -8.74 -4.49 -5.25
C HIS A 63 -8.50 -6.00 -5.19
N ALA A 64 -7.95 -6.60 -6.25
CA ALA A 64 -7.57 -8.01 -6.22
C ALA A 64 -6.50 -8.31 -5.15
N ALA A 65 -5.52 -7.40 -4.97
CA ALA A 65 -4.51 -7.48 -3.92
C ALA A 65 -5.13 -7.50 -2.51
N HIS A 66 -6.10 -6.63 -2.28
CA HIS A 66 -6.85 -6.52 -1.03
C HIS A 66 -7.59 -7.82 -0.70
N GLU A 67 -8.34 -8.37 -1.65
CA GLU A 67 -9.07 -9.63 -1.45
C GLU A 67 -8.12 -10.81 -1.20
N ILE A 68 -6.97 -10.86 -1.88
CA ILE A 68 -5.93 -11.85 -1.57
C ILE A 68 -5.35 -11.61 -0.17
N GLY A 69 -5.21 -10.37 0.27
CA GLY A 69 -4.83 -10.03 1.64
C GLY A 69 -5.79 -10.63 2.67
N HIS A 70 -7.11 -10.56 2.43
CA HIS A 70 -8.11 -11.26 3.24
C HIS A 70 -7.90 -12.77 3.23
N ALA A 71 -7.76 -13.39 2.07
CA ALA A 71 -7.52 -14.84 1.99
C ALA A 71 -6.22 -15.28 2.70
N LEU A 72 -5.22 -14.40 2.79
CA LEU A 72 -3.98 -14.61 3.55
C LEU A 72 -4.13 -14.33 5.07
N GLY A 73 -5.27 -13.83 5.52
CA GLY A 73 -5.60 -13.62 6.93
C GLY A 73 -5.55 -12.16 7.41
N LEU A 74 -5.42 -11.18 6.51
CA LEU A 74 -5.52 -9.77 6.92
C LEU A 74 -6.97 -9.37 7.13
N HIS A 75 -7.19 -8.68 8.24
CA HIS A 75 -8.42 -7.94 8.46
C HIS A 75 -8.27 -6.50 7.95
N HIS A 76 -9.39 -5.81 7.81
CA HIS A 76 -9.33 -4.36 7.60
C HIS A 76 -8.64 -3.65 8.76
N THR A 77 -7.72 -2.74 8.46
CA THR A 77 -6.90 -2.09 9.50
C THR A 77 -7.71 -1.27 10.50
N GLN A 78 -8.84 -0.71 10.08
CA GLN A 78 -9.74 0.04 10.97
C GLN A 78 -10.48 -0.83 12.00
N ILE A 79 -10.28 -2.15 12.05
CA ILE A 79 -10.88 -2.98 13.10
C ILE A 79 -9.91 -3.35 14.22
N ARG A 80 -8.69 -2.80 14.20
CA ARG A 80 -7.73 -2.97 15.30
C ARG A 80 -8.29 -2.44 16.62
N TYR A 81 -7.85 -3.06 17.71
CA TYR A 81 -8.25 -2.69 19.07
C TYR A 81 -7.80 -1.28 19.46
N ASP A 82 -6.69 -0.81 18.89
CA ASP A 82 -6.09 0.51 19.11
C ASP A 82 -6.48 1.54 18.04
N ARG A 83 -7.42 1.22 17.14
CA ARG A 83 -7.77 2.12 16.03
C ARG A 83 -8.17 3.51 16.51
N ASP A 84 -8.82 3.61 17.67
CA ASP A 84 -9.40 4.87 18.17
C ASP A 84 -8.31 5.84 18.66
N ASP A 85 -7.03 5.42 18.69
CA ASP A 85 -5.87 6.31 18.87
C ASP A 85 -5.47 7.02 17.57
N TYR A 86 -5.88 6.50 16.41
CA TYR A 86 -5.43 6.94 15.08
C TYR A 86 -6.54 7.52 14.21
N ILE A 87 -7.76 7.00 14.36
CA ILE A 87 -8.93 7.40 13.58
C ILE A 87 -10.13 7.70 14.48
N THR A 88 -11.09 8.44 13.92
CA THR A 88 -12.41 8.67 14.50
C THR A 88 -13.46 8.08 13.55
N ILE A 89 -14.40 7.30 14.09
CA ILE A 89 -15.54 6.79 13.33
C ILE A 89 -16.73 7.73 13.54
N ASN A 90 -17.27 8.26 12.44
CA ASN A 90 -18.43 9.13 12.45
C ASN A 90 -19.70 8.27 12.26
N TRP A 91 -20.20 7.70 13.36
CA TRP A 91 -21.34 6.78 13.36
C TRP A 91 -22.62 7.39 12.77
N GLU A 92 -22.86 8.69 12.99
CA GLU A 92 -23.98 9.41 12.38
C GLU A 92 -23.93 9.37 10.84
N ASN A 93 -22.74 9.55 10.27
CA ASN A 93 -22.56 9.50 8.81
C ASN A 93 -22.77 8.07 8.26
N ILE A 94 -22.44 7.04 9.05
CA ILE A 94 -22.68 5.64 8.67
C ILE A 94 -24.19 5.34 8.67
N GLU A 95 -24.91 5.77 9.71
CA GLU A 95 -26.37 5.59 9.79
C GLU A 95 -27.08 6.33 8.64
N LEU A 96 -26.68 7.56 8.35
CA LEU A 96 -27.22 8.34 7.23
C LEU A 96 -26.95 7.66 5.87
N ALA A 97 -25.74 7.12 5.66
CA ALA A 97 -25.41 6.40 4.43
C ALA A 97 -26.25 5.13 4.25
N ASN A 98 -26.56 4.42 5.34
CA ASN A 98 -27.41 3.23 5.31
C ASN A 98 -28.89 3.55 5.04
N ILE A 99 -29.38 4.72 5.44
CA ILE A 99 -30.77 5.16 5.24
C ILE A 99 -30.96 5.77 3.84
N ASN A 100 -30.02 6.59 3.37
CA ASN A 100 -30.11 7.34 2.12
C ASN A 100 -29.26 6.71 0.99
N TYR A 101 -29.65 5.52 0.54
CA TYR A 101 -28.95 4.74 -0.51
C TYR A 101 -28.75 5.51 -1.85
N SER A 102 -29.44 6.64 -2.05
CA SER A 102 -29.37 7.49 -3.25
C SER A 102 -28.75 8.88 -3.04
N GLU A 103 -28.41 9.26 -1.80
CA GLU A 103 -27.82 10.56 -1.48
C GLU A 103 -26.70 10.40 -0.44
N SER A 104 -25.71 9.54 -0.74
CA SER A 104 -24.43 9.65 -0.05
C SER A 104 -23.81 10.99 -0.44
N ASN A 105 -24.16 12.05 0.28
CA ASN A 105 -23.47 13.33 0.16
C ASN A 105 -22.01 13.05 0.50
N THR A 106 -21.16 13.04 -0.53
CA THR A 106 -19.72 12.74 -0.49
C THR A 106 -18.91 13.74 0.35
N THR A 107 -19.58 14.69 1.00
CA THR A 107 -18.99 15.70 1.87
C THR A 107 -18.75 15.20 3.30
N ASN A 108 -19.43 14.14 3.74
CA ASN A 108 -19.40 13.69 5.13
C ASN A 108 -18.67 12.35 5.26
N SER A 109 -17.37 12.40 5.55
CA SER A 109 -16.55 11.20 5.76
C SER A 109 -17.07 10.35 6.93
N THR A 110 -17.21 9.04 6.73
CA THR A 110 -17.56 8.08 7.80
C THR A 110 -16.38 7.78 8.73
N MET A 111 -15.16 8.07 8.28
CA MET A 111 -13.92 7.92 9.03
C MET A 111 -13.00 9.11 8.77
N THR A 112 -12.37 9.60 9.84
CA THR A 112 -11.32 10.63 9.74
C THR A 112 -10.09 10.23 10.52
N THR A 113 -8.92 10.75 10.15
CA THR A 113 -7.68 10.55 10.90
C THR A 113 -7.56 11.57 12.02
N LYS A 114 -6.91 11.20 13.14
CA LYS A 114 -6.56 12.16 14.20
C LYS A 114 -5.43 13.11 13.82
N LYS A 115 -4.68 12.76 12.78
CA LYS A 115 -3.65 13.61 12.16
C LYS A 115 -4.13 13.95 10.75
N ASP A 116 -4.47 15.20 10.51
CA ASP A 116 -5.16 15.64 9.29
C ASP A 116 -4.39 15.27 8.01
N ASN A 117 -3.07 15.36 8.05
CA ASN A 117 -2.18 15.02 6.93
C ASN A 117 -2.09 13.52 6.60
N TYR A 118 -2.85 12.65 7.28
CA TYR A 118 -3.03 11.24 6.90
C TYR A 118 -4.37 10.94 6.22
N MET A 119 -5.27 11.93 6.07
CA MET A 119 -6.55 11.72 5.38
C MET A 119 -6.37 11.20 3.95
N GLY A 120 -5.35 11.69 3.24
CA GLY A 120 -5.00 11.22 1.89
C GLY A 120 -4.48 9.78 1.86
N THR A 121 -4.00 9.25 2.99
CA THR A 121 -3.41 7.91 3.08
C THR A 121 -4.47 6.82 3.30
N LEU A 122 -5.60 7.15 3.94
CA LEU A 122 -6.68 6.19 4.17
C LEU A 122 -7.30 5.72 2.85
N GLY A 123 -7.54 4.40 2.75
CA GLY A 123 -8.19 3.81 1.57
C GLY A 123 -7.25 3.56 0.39
N SER A 124 -5.93 3.73 0.57
CA SER A 124 -4.98 3.42 -0.50
C SER A 124 -5.02 1.95 -0.90
N PRO A 125 -5.10 1.63 -2.20
CA PRO A 125 -5.18 0.25 -2.69
C PRO A 125 -3.80 -0.42 -2.83
N MET A 126 -2.72 0.26 -2.38
CA MET A 126 -1.35 -0.22 -2.49
C MET A 126 -1.01 -1.15 -1.31
N ILE A 127 -0.36 -2.29 -1.60
CA ILE A 127 0.23 -3.13 -0.55
C ILE A 127 1.36 -2.33 0.12
N SER A 128 1.22 -2.10 1.42
CA SER A 128 2.21 -1.40 2.23
C SER A 128 3.32 -2.35 2.70
N PHE A 129 4.42 -1.77 3.17
CA PHE A 129 5.48 -2.57 3.79
C PHE A 129 4.99 -3.32 5.04
N ILE A 130 4.08 -2.70 5.82
CA ILE A 130 3.52 -3.31 7.02
C ILE A 130 2.68 -4.52 6.66
N ASP A 131 1.91 -4.47 5.57
CA ASP A 131 1.14 -5.61 5.08
C ASP A 131 2.06 -6.81 4.78
N LEU A 132 3.15 -6.57 4.05
CA LEU A 132 4.17 -7.60 3.77
C LEU A 132 4.80 -8.12 5.06
N SER A 133 5.18 -7.23 5.98
CA SER A 133 5.80 -7.59 7.24
C SER A 133 4.89 -8.43 8.13
N MET A 134 3.59 -8.08 8.19
CA MET A 134 2.58 -8.80 8.97
C MET A 134 2.34 -10.20 8.41
N ILE A 135 2.17 -10.34 7.09
CA ILE A 135 2.00 -11.66 6.49
C ILE A 135 3.24 -12.54 6.67
N ASN A 136 4.45 -11.97 6.52
CA ASN A 136 5.67 -12.73 6.75
C ASN A 136 5.88 -13.13 8.21
N GLU A 137 5.39 -12.33 9.16
CA GLU A 137 5.34 -12.70 10.57
C GLU A 137 4.33 -13.84 10.78
N HIS A 138 3.12 -13.68 10.26
CA HIS A 138 2.00 -14.61 10.44
C HIS A 138 2.33 -16.03 9.95
N TYR A 139 2.98 -16.14 8.79
CA TYR A 139 3.40 -17.43 8.22
C TYR A 139 4.82 -17.86 8.61
N ASP A 140 5.40 -17.23 9.64
CA ASP A 140 6.74 -17.52 10.17
C ASP A 140 7.87 -17.46 9.12
N CYS A 141 7.67 -16.68 8.06
CA CYS A 141 8.60 -16.53 6.95
C CYS A 141 9.88 -15.81 7.37
N LYS A 142 9.80 -14.86 8.31
CA LYS A 142 10.98 -14.13 8.81
C LYS A 142 11.99 -15.03 9.51
N ARG A 143 11.54 -16.13 10.14
CA ARG A 143 12.45 -17.09 10.82
C ARG A 143 13.27 -17.95 9.86
N ARG A 144 12.86 -18.07 8.59
CA ARG A 144 13.54 -18.91 7.59
C ARG A 144 14.98 -18.48 7.34
N CYS A 145 15.27 -17.20 7.49
CA CYS A 145 16.57 -16.60 7.15
C CYS A 145 17.45 -16.30 8.37
N VAL A 146 17.09 -16.78 9.58
CA VAL A 146 17.87 -16.52 10.81
C VAL A 146 19.33 -16.95 10.68
N LYS A 147 19.61 -18.05 9.97
CA LYS A 147 20.97 -18.57 9.78
C LYS A 147 21.81 -17.82 8.74
N ALA A 148 21.19 -17.02 7.87
CA ALA A 148 21.90 -16.34 6.79
C ALA A 148 22.71 -15.13 7.27
N GLY A 149 22.41 -14.59 8.46
CA GLY A 149 23.15 -13.48 9.06
C GLY A 149 22.96 -12.11 8.38
N THR A 150 22.11 -12.01 7.35
CA THR A 150 21.78 -10.75 6.67
C THR A 150 21.11 -9.77 7.63
N LYS A 151 21.67 -8.57 7.74
CA LYS A 151 21.17 -7.49 8.61
C LYS A 151 20.59 -6.36 7.77
N CYS A 152 19.28 -6.40 7.59
CA CYS A 152 18.54 -5.35 6.91
C CYS A 152 18.53 -4.05 7.72
N LYS A 153 18.48 -2.92 7.02
CA LYS A 153 18.48 -1.56 7.56
C LYS A 153 17.10 -0.93 7.42
N ASN A 154 16.92 0.21 8.09
CA ASN A 154 15.71 1.03 8.04
C ASN A 154 14.41 0.26 8.36
N GLY A 155 14.50 -0.81 9.16
CA GLY A 155 13.35 -1.64 9.53
C GLY A 155 12.97 -2.74 8.52
N GLY A 156 13.74 -2.91 7.44
CA GLY A 156 13.57 -4.03 6.51
C GLY A 156 13.81 -5.40 7.16
N PHE A 157 13.42 -6.47 6.47
CA PHE A 157 13.63 -7.85 6.93
C PHE A 157 14.14 -8.77 5.79
N PRO A 158 14.87 -9.86 6.08
CA PRO A 158 15.43 -10.72 5.05
C PRO A 158 14.34 -11.32 4.15
N HIS A 159 14.59 -11.34 2.86
CA HIS A 159 13.63 -11.88 1.90
C HIS A 159 13.50 -13.40 2.07
N PRO A 160 12.29 -13.95 2.25
CA PRO A 160 12.08 -15.32 2.72
C PRO A 160 12.43 -16.41 1.68
N ARG A 161 12.61 -16.04 0.41
CA ARG A 161 13.13 -16.92 -0.66
C ARG A 161 14.58 -16.67 -1.05
N ASN A 162 15.17 -15.58 -0.58
CA ASN A 162 16.55 -15.21 -0.87
C ASN A 162 17.11 -14.47 0.34
N CYS A 163 17.66 -15.23 1.27
CA CYS A 163 18.10 -14.69 2.55
C CYS A 163 19.29 -13.72 2.46
N SER A 164 19.87 -13.50 1.27
CA SER A 164 20.99 -12.59 1.06
C SER A 164 20.57 -11.15 0.74
N ILE A 165 19.29 -10.94 0.45
CA ILE A 165 18.66 -9.64 0.16
C ILE A 165 17.55 -9.35 1.18
N CYS A 166 17.09 -8.09 1.23
CA CYS A 166 16.06 -7.63 2.14
C CYS A 166 14.79 -7.18 1.39
N ILE A 167 13.65 -7.32 2.05
CA ILE A 167 12.43 -6.59 1.71
C ILE A 167 12.49 -5.26 2.45
N CYS A 168 12.33 -4.17 1.70
CA CYS A 168 12.60 -2.82 2.17
C CYS A 168 11.32 -2.01 2.35
N PRO A 169 11.24 -1.15 3.38
CA PRO A 169 10.20 -0.16 3.46
C PRO A 169 10.22 0.80 2.26
N GLY A 170 9.06 1.38 1.96
CA GLY A 170 8.94 2.37 0.89
C GLY A 170 9.97 3.49 1.02
N GLY A 171 10.62 3.85 -0.09
CA GLY A 171 11.69 4.83 -0.11
C GLY A 171 13.10 4.27 0.12
N TYR A 172 13.25 2.97 0.42
CA TYR A 172 14.53 2.30 0.59
C TYR A 172 14.66 1.07 -0.33
N GLY A 173 15.89 0.79 -0.77
CA GLY A 173 16.22 -0.29 -1.69
C GLY A 173 17.65 -0.78 -1.49
N GLY A 174 18.20 -1.41 -2.52
CA GLY A 174 19.48 -2.11 -2.43
C GLY A 174 19.37 -3.43 -1.65
N ARG A 175 20.50 -4.12 -1.51
CA ARG A 175 20.55 -5.45 -0.90
C ARG A 175 20.12 -5.44 0.57
N LEU A 176 20.45 -4.37 1.31
CA LEU A 176 20.25 -4.26 2.74
C LEU A 176 19.24 -3.19 3.16
N CYS A 177 18.52 -2.57 2.22
CA CYS A 177 17.61 -1.45 2.49
C CYS A 177 18.30 -0.16 2.97
N ASP A 178 19.57 0.03 2.64
CA ASP A 178 20.39 1.21 2.97
C ASP A 178 20.67 2.11 1.78
N GLU A 179 20.09 1.79 0.63
CA GLU A 179 20.24 2.55 -0.61
C GLU A 179 18.90 3.13 -1.05
N ARG A 180 18.94 4.09 -1.97
CA ARG A 180 17.74 4.58 -2.64
C ARG A 180 17.25 3.50 -3.62
N PRO A 181 15.94 3.25 -3.75
CA PRO A 181 15.40 2.36 -4.77
C PRO A 181 15.87 2.74 -6.18
N ASP A 182 16.08 1.75 -7.03
CA ASP A 182 16.40 1.97 -8.45
C ASP A 182 15.12 2.21 -9.26
N ASP A 183 14.47 3.36 -9.02
CA ASP A 183 13.13 3.67 -9.50
C ASP A 183 13.03 5.01 -10.24
N LEU A 184 14.05 5.37 -11.03
CA LEU A 184 14.13 6.64 -11.81
C LEU A 184 14.03 7.94 -10.97
N GLY A 185 14.00 7.84 -9.64
CA GLY A 185 14.14 8.99 -8.76
C GLY A 185 15.60 9.47 -8.64
N ASP A 186 15.85 10.43 -7.74
CA ASP A 186 17.16 11.08 -7.62
C ASP A 186 17.50 11.50 -6.18
N VAL A 187 18.76 11.85 -5.94
CA VAL A 187 19.21 12.45 -4.69
C VAL A 187 19.31 13.97 -4.84
N LEU A 188 18.53 14.69 -4.05
CA LEU A 188 18.51 16.15 -4.01
C LEU A 188 19.29 16.64 -2.79
N ASN A 189 20.30 17.46 -2.99
CA ASN A 189 20.97 18.14 -1.87
C ASN A 189 20.20 19.41 -1.53
N ALA A 190 19.74 19.52 -0.29
CA ALA A 190 19.08 20.72 0.21
C ALA A 190 20.09 21.88 0.32
N THR A 191 19.64 23.07 -0.08
CA THR A 191 20.40 24.32 -0.01
C THR A 191 19.53 25.41 0.60
N ASP A 192 20.10 26.56 0.91
CA ASP A 192 19.34 27.71 1.42
C ASP A 192 18.41 28.33 0.36
N ASN A 193 18.52 27.91 -0.91
CA ASN A 193 17.67 28.37 -2.01
C ASN A 193 16.64 27.32 -2.40
N TRP A 194 15.44 27.78 -2.77
CA TRP A 194 14.39 26.95 -3.34
C TRP A 194 14.85 26.31 -4.66
N LYS A 195 14.65 25.01 -4.77
CA LYS A 195 14.83 24.26 -6.01
C LYS A 195 13.48 23.71 -6.46
N HIS A 196 13.04 24.11 -7.64
CA HIS A 196 11.83 23.55 -8.23
C HIS A 196 12.10 22.16 -8.80
N LEU A 197 11.23 21.22 -8.46
CA LEU A 197 11.22 19.87 -9.00
C LEU A 197 9.92 19.68 -9.79
N TYR A 198 10.06 19.29 -11.05
CA TYR A 198 8.91 18.95 -11.91
C TYR A 198 8.94 17.44 -12.15
N MET A 199 7.83 16.79 -11.81
CA MET A 199 7.67 15.34 -11.94
C MET A 199 6.51 15.06 -12.87
N THR A 200 6.81 14.49 -14.04
CA THR A 200 5.79 14.04 -14.98
C THR A 200 5.84 12.53 -15.07
N HIS A 201 4.70 11.91 -14.78
CA HIS A 201 4.52 10.46 -14.86
C HIS A 201 3.52 10.15 -15.95
N TYR A 202 3.86 9.16 -16.76
CA TYR A 202 2.99 8.59 -17.77
C TYR A 202 2.91 7.09 -17.50
N ASN A 203 1.72 6.52 -17.60
CA ASN A 203 1.58 5.07 -17.66
C ASN A 203 2.06 4.60 -19.05
N LEU A 204 3.37 4.41 -19.19
CA LEU A 204 4.02 4.07 -20.46
C LEU A 204 3.68 2.65 -20.95
N HIS A 205 3.25 1.78 -20.04
CA HIS A 205 3.01 0.36 -20.32
C HIS A 205 1.53 0.00 -20.36
N ASN A 206 0.64 0.95 -20.04
CA ASN A 206 -0.80 0.73 -19.91
C ASN A 206 -1.13 -0.49 -19.04
N ASP A 207 -0.28 -0.74 -18.03
CA ASP A 207 -0.47 -1.76 -17.02
C ASP A 207 -1.19 -1.17 -15.80
N THR A 208 -1.55 -2.04 -14.86
CA THR A 208 -2.28 -1.66 -13.65
C THR A 208 -1.35 -1.43 -12.45
N ASP A 209 -0.03 -1.43 -12.70
CA ASP A 209 0.98 -1.32 -11.66
C ASP A 209 1.29 0.14 -11.34
N TYR A 210 1.52 0.42 -10.06
CA TYR A 210 1.91 1.76 -9.61
C TYR A 210 3.39 2.01 -9.90
N LEU A 211 3.67 2.97 -10.78
CA LEU A 211 5.02 3.47 -10.98
C LEU A 211 5.43 4.37 -9.81
N LYS A 212 6.53 4.02 -9.14
CA LYS A 212 7.12 4.80 -8.05
C LYS A 212 8.39 5.49 -8.53
N ARG A 213 8.65 6.70 -8.02
CA ARG A 213 9.95 7.39 -8.14
C ARG A 213 10.33 7.98 -6.78
N THR A 214 11.49 7.56 -6.27
CA THR A 214 11.92 7.93 -4.92
C THR A 214 12.98 9.02 -4.98
N TYR A 215 12.68 10.16 -4.35
CA TYR A 215 13.64 11.25 -4.18
C TYR A 215 14.15 11.30 -2.75
N TRP A 216 15.47 11.23 -2.57
CA TRP A 216 16.10 11.44 -1.26
C TRP A 216 16.57 12.88 -1.14
N ILE A 217 16.04 13.61 -0.18
CA ILE A 217 16.49 14.98 0.11
C ILE A 217 17.53 14.92 1.22
N LYS A 218 18.79 15.16 0.87
CA LYS A 218 19.91 15.15 1.82
C LYS A 218 20.12 16.55 2.40
N PRO A 219 20.21 16.68 3.74
CA PRO A 219 20.50 17.96 4.36
C PRO A 219 21.93 18.42 4.07
N SER A 220 22.16 19.73 4.10
CA SER A 220 23.50 20.32 3.99
C SER A 220 24.35 20.12 5.24
N SER A 221 23.73 19.87 6.41
CA SER A 221 24.39 19.52 7.68
C SER A 221 23.43 18.78 8.63
N GLU A 222 23.92 18.25 9.76
CA GLU A 222 23.10 17.39 10.65
C GLU A 222 21.90 18.08 11.33
N LYS A 223 21.87 19.42 11.39
CA LYS A 223 20.85 20.18 12.14
C LYS A 223 20.19 21.27 11.29
N VAL A 224 19.62 20.87 10.16
CA VAL A 224 18.82 21.77 9.31
C VAL A 224 17.38 21.31 9.23
N LYS A 225 16.47 22.27 9.20
CA LYS A 225 15.08 22.03 8.83
C LYS A 225 15.00 22.08 7.31
N ILE A 226 14.46 21.04 6.69
CA ILE A 226 14.17 21.03 5.26
C ILE A 226 12.69 21.38 5.08
N GLU A 227 12.42 22.33 4.20
CA GLU A 227 11.06 22.70 3.82
C GLU A 227 10.77 22.16 2.41
N VAL A 228 9.64 21.49 2.28
CA VAL A 228 9.14 20.96 1.01
C VAL A 228 7.76 21.56 0.82
N MET A 229 7.59 22.28 -0.29
CA MET A 229 6.33 22.92 -0.63
C MET A 229 5.83 22.31 -1.95
N MET A 230 4.61 21.78 -1.91
CA MET A 230 3.94 21.29 -3.11
C MET A 230 3.15 22.45 -3.74
N THR A 231 3.48 22.79 -4.99
CA THR A 231 2.91 23.97 -5.64
C THR A 231 1.78 23.66 -6.60
N LEU A 232 1.81 22.50 -7.26
CA LEU A 232 0.81 22.10 -8.24
C LEU A 232 0.73 20.58 -8.30
N ILE A 233 -0.48 20.05 -8.15
CA ILE A 233 -0.81 18.66 -8.47
C ILE A 233 -1.98 18.72 -9.46
N ASN A 234 -1.97 17.87 -10.49
CA ASN A 234 -3.04 17.86 -11.48
C ASN A 234 -4.38 17.54 -10.79
N ARG A 235 -5.37 18.42 -10.95
CA ARG A 235 -6.67 18.37 -10.25
C ARG A 235 -7.50 17.15 -10.61
N ASP A 236 -7.26 16.57 -11.78
CA ASP A 236 -7.98 15.36 -12.25
C ASP A 236 -7.55 14.08 -11.51
N LEU A 237 -6.58 14.16 -10.59
CA LEU A 237 -6.05 13.03 -9.82
C LEU A 237 -6.64 12.94 -8.41
N ASP A 238 -7.55 13.86 -8.03
CA ASP A 238 -8.18 13.82 -6.72
C ASP A 238 -9.26 12.75 -6.63
N VAL A 239 -8.84 11.58 -6.18
CA VAL A 239 -9.71 10.48 -5.82
C VAL A 239 -9.36 10.07 -4.39
N GLU A 240 -10.39 9.80 -3.58
CA GLU A 240 -10.21 9.28 -2.22
C GLU A 240 -9.32 8.02 -2.24
N GLY A 241 -8.44 7.88 -1.25
CA GLY A 241 -7.44 6.80 -1.22
C GLY A 241 -6.28 6.96 -2.20
N CYS A 242 -6.18 8.07 -2.94
CA CYS A 242 -5.07 8.32 -3.86
C CYS A 242 -4.90 7.20 -4.89
N VAL A 243 -6.02 6.69 -5.41
CA VAL A 243 -6.04 5.51 -6.30
C VAL A 243 -5.31 5.76 -7.62
N LEU A 244 -5.26 7.00 -8.10
CA LEU A 244 -4.69 7.35 -9.41
C LEU A 244 -3.21 7.74 -9.33
N ALA A 245 -2.86 8.65 -8.41
CA ALA A 245 -1.50 9.09 -8.14
C ALA A 245 -1.46 9.88 -6.83
N ASP A 246 -0.30 9.88 -6.18
CA ASP A 246 -0.01 10.72 -5.03
C ASP A 246 1.48 11.04 -4.91
N VAL A 247 1.79 11.94 -3.99
CA VAL A 247 3.13 12.11 -3.43
C VAL A 247 3.11 11.70 -1.98
N GLU A 248 3.84 10.64 -1.65
CA GLU A 248 4.09 10.23 -0.27
C GLU A 248 5.28 11.00 0.31
N ILE A 249 5.03 11.81 1.33
CA ILE A 249 6.04 12.48 2.15
C ILE A 249 6.37 11.58 3.33
N LYS A 250 7.58 11.03 3.31
CA LYS A 250 8.06 10.08 4.32
C LYS A 250 9.11 10.72 5.22
N THR A 251 8.68 11.15 6.40
CA THR A 251 9.52 11.86 7.40
C THR A 251 9.40 11.27 8.80
N ASN A 252 8.61 10.20 8.97
CA ASN A 252 8.46 9.50 10.25
C ASN A 252 9.82 8.97 10.73
N GLU A 253 10.05 8.92 12.05
CA GLU A 253 11.26 8.29 12.61
C GLU A 253 11.30 6.79 12.26
N ASP A 254 10.16 6.11 12.45
CA ASP A 254 9.96 4.75 11.98
C ASP A 254 9.76 4.74 10.46
N GLN A 255 10.75 4.21 9.75
CA GLN A 255 10.72 4.11 8.29
C GLN A 255 9.79 3.01 7.78
N THR A 256 9.27 2.13 8.64
CA THR A 256 8.40 1.02 8.22
C THR A 256 6.98 1.47 7.90
N VAL A 257 6.52 2.57 8.51
CA VAL A 257 5.15 3.08 8.33
C VAL A 257 5.01 3.97 7.10
N THR A 258 3.86 3.88 6.43
CA THR A 258 3.51 4.76 5.30
C THR A 258 3.53 6.23 5.75
N GLY A 259 4.05 7.10 4.89
CA GLY A 259 4.05 8.54 5.09
C GLY A 259 2.70 9.21 4.84
N HIS A 260 2.72 10.53 4.91
CA HIS A 260 1.61 11.39 4.54
C HIS A 260 1.47 11.41 3.03
N ARG A 261 0.24 11.36 2.51
CA ARG A 261 0.01 11.43 1.07
C ARG A 261 -0.74 12.67 0.71
N VAL A 262 -0.20 13.39 -0.27
CA VAL A 262 -0.76 14.61 -0.82
C VAL A 262 -1.26 14.30 -2.24
N ARG A 263 -2.52 14.63 -2.52
CA ARG A 263 -3.15 14.45 -3.85
C ARG A 263 -3.69 15.75 -4.44
N ARG A 264 -3.85 16.79 -3.63
CA ARG A 264 -4.19 18.16 -4.07
C ARG A 264 -3.44 19.23 -3.29
N GLU A 265 -3.45 20.44 -3.83
CA GLU A 265 -2.98 21.65 -3.16
C GLU A 265 -3.66 21.89 -1.80
N ALA A 266 -4.91 21.47 -1.63
CA ALA A 266 -5.66 21.61 -0.38
C ALA A 266 -5.23 20.66 0.74
N ASP A 267 -4.40 19.65 0.44
CA ASP A 267 -3.92 18.69 1.43
C ASP A 267 -2.57 19.11 2.07
N VAL A 268 -2.06 20.30 1.71
CA VAL A 268 -0.75 20.85 2.10
C VAL A 268 -0.89 21.88 3.23
#